data_AF-A0A2V8NKP6-F1
#
_entry.id   AF-A0A2V8NKP6-F1
#
_cell.length_a   1.000
_cell.length_b   1.000
_cell.length_c   1.000
_cell.angle_alpha   90.00
_cell.angle_beta   90.00
_cell.angle_gamma   90.00
#
_symmetry.space_group_name_H-M   'P 1'
#
loop_
_entity.id
_entity.type
_entity.pdbx_description
1 polymer ?
#
loop_
_entity_poly.entity_id
_entity_poly.type
_entity_poly.pdbx_seq_one_letter_code
_entity_poly.pdbx_strand_id
1 'polypeptide(L)'
;FGIITGWILFKRRPLLQMPRLLENKYYVDEIYDAALINPIKVGSREGLWKLFDVGVIDGIVNGMGRGITEIGQVVRYVQIGFVRSYAAIILLGALAVIGYFTFRIFIQ
;
A
#
# COMPACT_ATOMS: atom_id res chain seq x y z
N PHE A 1 -24.69 35.43 45.99
CA PHE A 1 -24.23 34.46 47.00
C PHE A 1 -23.04 33.63 46.56
N GLY A 2 -23.07 32.94 45.40
CA GLY A 2 -21.99 32.04 44.95
C GLY A 2 -20.57 32.62 44.92
N ILE A 3 -20.40 33.87 44.46
CA ILE A 3 -19.09 34.55 44.38
C ILE A 3 -18.55 34.88 45.78
N ILE A 4 -19.42 35.31 46.69
CA ILE A 4 -19.06 35.65 48.07
C ILE A 4 -18.65 34.38 48.84
N THR A 5 -19.41 33.29 48.69
CA THR A 5 -19.05 31.99 49.26
C THR A 5 -17.75 31.45 48.67
N GLY A 6 -17.53 31.59 47.36
CA GLY A 6 -16.29 31.18 46.70
C GLY A 6 -15.07 31.95 47.23
N TRP A 7 -15.17 33.27 47.36
CA TRP A 7 -14.08 34.11 47.87
C TRP A 7 -13.70 33.78 49.31
N ILE A 8 -14.70 33.54 50.18
CA ILE A 8 -14.45 33.15 51.58
C ILE A 8 -13.80 31.76 51.69
N LEU A 9 -14.24 30.80 50.87
CA LEU A 9 -13.73 29.42 50.88
C LEU A 9 -12.28 29.36 50.38
N PHE A 10 -11.98 30.01 49.25
CA PHE A 10 -10.66 30.00 48.62
C PHE A 10 -9.63 30.89 49.33
N LYS A 11 -10.05 31.92 50.07
CA LYS A 11 -9.14 32.77 50.85
C LYS A 11 -8.42 32.03 51.98
N ARG A 12 -9.00 30.94 52.53
CA ARG A 12 -8.41 30.15 53.61
C ARG A 12 -7.70 28.88 53.17
N ARG A 13 -8.07 28.31 52.01
CA ARG A 13 -7.44 27.10 51.45
C ARG A 13 -7.33 27.23 49.93
N PRO A 14 -6.24 27.83 49.40
CA PRO A 14 -6.09 28.06 47.97
C PRO A 14 -5.92 26.76 47.15
N LEU A 15 -5.58 25.65 47.79
CA LEU A 15 -5.33 24.34 47.18
C LEU A 15 -6.35 23.29 47.62
N LEU A 16 -7.63 23.64 47.67
CA LEU A 16 -8.67 22.64 47.92
C LEU A 16 -8.64 21.65 46.74
N GLN A 17 -8.18 20.42 46.97
CA GLN A 17 -8.23 19.37 45.95
C GLN A 17 -9.69 19.17 45.54
N MET A 18 -9.96 19.42 44.27
CA MET A 18 -11.30 19.22 43.72
C MET A 18 -11.65 17.73 43.78
N PRO A 19 -12.94 17.38 43.91
CA PRO A 19 -13.36 16.00 43.76
C PRO A 19 -12.89 15.47 42.40
N ARG A 20 -12.24 14.29 42.38
CA ARG A 20 -11.65 13.69 41.17
C ARG A 20 -12.62 13.58 39.98
N LEU A 21 -13.92 13.56 40.25
CA LEU A 21 -14.99 13.54 39.24
C LEU A 21 -15.08 14.85 38.42
N LEU A 22 -14.86 16.00 39.06
CA LEU A 22 -14.80 17.31 38.40
C LEU A 22 -13.47 17.50 37.70
N GLU A 23 -12.39 16.98 38.29
CA GLU A 23 -11.03 17.02 37.74
C GLU A 23 -10.93 16.23 36.43
N ASN A 24 -11.55 15.04 36.37
CA ASN A 24 -11.58 14.20 35.16
C ASN A 24 -12.78 14.47 34.25
N LYS A 25 -13.39 15.68 34.31
CA LYS A 25 -14.54 16.07 33.46
C LYS A 25 -15.58 14.95 33.28
N TYR A 26 -16.01 14.32 34.36
CA TYR A 26 -17.01 13.23 34.33
C TYR A 26 -16.64 11.99 33.50
N TYR A 27 -15.37 11.77 33.14
CA TYR A 27 -14.91 10.64 32.32
C TYR A 27 -15.58 10.52 30.93
N VAL A 28 -16.32 11.56 30.51
CA VAL A 28 -17.11 11.52 29.27
C VAL A 28 -16.18 11.47 28.06
N ASP A 29 -15.13 12.29 28.09
CA ASP A 29 -14.13 12.37 27.01
C ASP A 29 -13.36 11.03 26.89
N GLU A 30 -13.02 10.40 28.02
CA GLU A 30 -12.25 9.14 28.04
C GLU A 30 -13.06 7.93 27.56
N ILE A 31 -14.37 7.89 27.88
CA ILE A 31 -15.27 6.86 27.35
C ILE A 31 -15.45 7.05 25.84
N TYR A 32 -15.57 8.28 25.36
CA TYR A 32 -15.67 8.59 23.93
C TYR A 32 -14.40 8.20 23.17
N ASP A 33 -13.25 8.52 23.74
CA ASP A 33 -11.94 8.15 23.19
C ASP A 33 -11.75 6.62 23.13
N ALA A 34 -12.13 5.91 24.19
CA ALA A 34 -11.96 4.47 24.28
C ALA A 34 -12.97 3.68 23.43
N ALA A 35 -14.24 4.09 23.42
CA ALA A 35 -15.32 3.35 22.76
C ALA A 35 -15.46 3.68 21.28
N LEU A 36 -15.14 4.90 20.85
CA LEU A 36 -15.31 5.35 19.47
C LEU A 36 -13.98 5.55 18.74
N ILE A 37 -13.05 6.30 19.33
CA ILE A 37 -11.86 6.76 18.61
C ILE A 37 -10.82 5.66 18.46
N ASN A 38 -10.56 4.90 19.53
CA ASN A 38 -9.62 3.78 19.50
C ASN A 38 -10.00 2.67 18.49
N PRO A 39 -11.25 2.14 18.47
CA PRO A 39 -11.61 1.10 17.51
C PRO A 39 -11.55 1.60 16.05
N ILE A 40 -11.90 2.86 15.79
CA ILE A 40 -11.79 3.45 14.44
C ILE A 40 -10.32 3.58 14.00
N LYS A 41 -9.44 4.06 14.89
CA LYS A 41 -8.00 4.16 14.60
C LYS A 41 -7.34 2.81 14.37
N VAL A 42 -7.67 1.81 15.20
CA VAL A 42 -7.14 0.45 15.06
C VAL A 42 -7.67 -0.19 13.78
N GLY A 43 -8.97 -0.10 13.50
CA GLY A 43 -9.57 -0.62 12.28
C GLY A 43 -8.99 0.00 11.00
N SER A 44 -8.75 1.31 11.00
CA SER A 44 -8.15 2.02 9.85
C SER A 44 -6.68 1.65 9.64
N ARG A 45 -5.89 1.61 10.72
CA ARG A 45 -4.44 1.35 10.65
C ARG A 45 -4.11 -0.12 10.40
N GLU A 46 -4.88 -1.04 10.96
CA GLU A 46 -4.64 -2.48 10.82
C GLU A 46 -5.35 -3.07 9.60
N GLY A 47 -6.54 -2.58 9.27
CA GLY A 47 -7.36 -3.13 8.18
C GLY A 47 -7.04 -2.53 6.83
N LEU A 48 -7.22 -1.22 6.67
CA LEU A 48 -7.04 -0.57 5.36
C LEU A 48 -5.57 -0.44 4.99
N TRP A 49 -4.72 0.00 5.91
CA TRP A 49 -3.34 0.29 5.56
C TRP A 49 -2.48 -0.97 5.39
N LYS A 50 -2.52 -1.92 6.35
CA LYS A 50 -1.71 -3.15 6.23
C LYS A 50 -2.20 -4.07 5.12
N LEU A 51 -3.53 -4.25 4.95
CA LEU A 51 -4.05 -5.19 3.96
C LEU A 51 -3.89 -4.67 2.53
N PHE A 52 -4.04 -3.36 2.33
CA PHE A 52 -3.95 -2.75 1.00
C PHE A 52 -2.50 -2.48 0.59
N ASP A 53 -1.70 -1.86 1.45
CA ASP A 53 -0.32 -1.47 1.11
C ASP A 53 0.60 -2.71 1.04
N VAL A 54 0.62 -3.52 2.11
CA VAL A 54 1.51 -4.70 2.19
C VAL A 54 0.96 -5.89 1.38
N GLY A 55 -0.35 -6.01 1.25
CA GLY A 55 -0.95 -7.13 0.51
C GLY A 55 -0.98 -6.91 -1.00
N VAL A 56 -1.48 -5.74 -1.45
CA VAL A 56 -1.76 -5.51 -2.86
C VAL A 56 -0.56 -4.89 -3.57
N ILE A 57 0.03 -3.83 -3.02
CA ILE A 57 1.11 -3.11 -3.70
C ILE A 57 2.38 -3.95 -3.70
N ASP A 58 2.79 -4.46 -2.54
CA ASP A 58 3.97 -5.32 -2.42
C ASP A 58 3.81 -6.63 -3.21
N GLY A 59 2.60 -7.20 -3.27
CA GLY A 59 2.31 -8.39 -4.05
C GLY A 59 2.46 -8.17 -5.56
N ILE A 60 1.93 -7.07 -6.08
CA ILE A 60 2.01 -6.71 -7.51
C ILE A 60 3.46 -6.42 -7.90
N VAL A 61 4.17 -5.59 -7.13
CA VAL A 61 5.54 -5.19 -7.45
C VAL A 61 6.48 -6.40 -7.44
N ASN A 62 6.40 -7.25 -6.41
CA ASN A 62 7.21 -8.48 -6.34
C ASN A 62 6.83 -9.48 -7.43
N GLY A 63 5.54 -9.60 -7.78
CA GLY A 63 5.07 -10.45 -8.88
C GLY A 63 5.62 -10.01 -10.22
N MET A 64 5.57 -8.71 -10.53
CA MET A 64 6.14 -8.15 -11.76
C MET A 64 7.66 -8.32 -11.81
N GLY A 65 8.36 -8.06 -10.70
CA GLY A 65 9.81 -8.22 -10.61
C GLY A 65 10.26 -9.67 -10.87
N ARG A 66 9.55 -10.65 -10.28
CA ARG A 66 9.80 -12.07 -10.53
C ARG A 66 9.51 -12.46 -11.98
N GLY A 67 8.37 -12.03 -12.52
CA GLY A 67 8.00 -12.32 -13.92
C GLY A 67 9.03 -11.80 -14.93
N ILE A 68 9.50 -10.56 -14.77
CA ILE A 68 10.55 -9.99 -15.63
C ILE A 68 11.86 -10.79 -15.51
N THR A 69 12.22 -11.19 -14.30
CA THR A 69 13.45 -11.96 -14.06
C THR A 69 13.38 -13.34 -14.71
N GLU A 70 12.25 -14.04 -14.58
CA GLU A 70 12.01 -15.34 -15.21
C GLU A 70 12.05 -15.25 -16.73
N ILE A 71 11.39 -14.24 -17.32
CA ILE A 71 11.45 -13.98 -18.77
C ILE A 71 12.91 -13.74 -19.19
N GLY A 72 13.65 -12.92 -18.44
CA GLY A 72 15.06 -12.65 -18.71
C GLY A 72 15.94 -13.90 -18.63
N GLN A 73 15.62 -14.86 -17.77
CA GLN A 73 16.33 -16.14 -17.70
C GLN A 73 16.03 -17.01 -18.92
N VAL A 74 14.76 -17.11 -19.35
CA VAL A 74 14.37 -17.87 -20.55
C VAL A 74 15.02 -17.27 -21.80
N VAL A 75 14.97 -15.95 -21.96
CA VAL A 75 15.59 -15.24 -23.10
C VAL A 75 17.10 -15.49 -23.14
N ARG A 76 17.76 -15.58 -21.98
CA ARG A 76 19.20 -15.89 -21.89
C ARG A 76 19.53 -17.29 -22.41
N TYR A 77 18.66 -18.27 -22.19
CA TYR A 77 18.82 -19.60 -22.78
C TYR A 77 18.57 -19.63 -24.28
N VAL A 78 17.78 -18.70 -24.83
CA VAL A 78 17.59 -18.56 -26.29
C VAL A 78 18.79 -17.87 -26.95
N GLN A 79 19.47 -16.96 -26.23
CA GLN A 79 20.72 -16.32 -26.65
C GLN A 79 21.95 -17.23 -26.50
N ILE A 80 21.86 -18.48 -26.94
CA ILE A 80 23.03 -19.37 -27.04
C ILE A 80 23.95 -18.74 -28.10
N GLY A 81 25.17 -18.32 -27.73
CA GLY A 81 26.14 -17.58 -28.55
C GLY A 81 26.68 -18.30 -29.80
N PHE A 82 25.91 -19.21 -30.38
CA PHE A 82 26.19 -19.88 -31.64
C PHE A 82 25.75 -19.02 -32.82
N VAL A 83 26.71 -18.41 -33.51
CA VAL A 83 26.51 -17.62 -34.75
C VAL A 83 25.69 -18.39 -35.81
N ARG A 84 25.76 -19.72 -35.83
CA ARG A 84 24.97 -20.57 -36.74
C ARG A 84 23.46 -20.47 -36.53
N SER A 85 23.00 -20.30 -35.29
CA SER A 85 21.57 -20.17 -34.97
C SER A 85 21.01 -18.84 -35.49
N TYR A 86 21.81 -17.77 -35.46
CA TYR A 86 21.44 -16.47 -36.03
C TYR A 86 21.27 -16.55 -37.55
N ALA A 87 22.19 -17.23 -38.25
CA ALA A 87 22.10 -17.40 -39.70
C ALA A 87 20.81 -18.13 -40.11
N ALA A 88 20.40 -19.16 -39.36
CA ALA A 88 19.16 -19.89 -39.61
C ALA A 88 17.90 -19.02 -39.42
N ILE A 89 17.85 -18.21 -38.35
CA ILE A 89 16.72 -17.28 -38.09
C ILE A 89 16.62 -16.21 -39.19
N ILE A 90 17.76 -15.65 -39.61
CA ILE A 90 17.80 -14.65 -40.68
C ILE A 90 17.31 -15.25 -42.00
N LEU A 91 17.78 -16.46 -42.35
CA LEU A 91 17.36 -17.15 -43.57
C LEU A 91 15.86 -17.46 -43.55
N LEU A 92 15.33 -17.97 -42.44
CA LEU A 92 13.90 -18.23 -42.27
C LEU A 92 13.07 -16.95 -42.36
N GLY A 93 13.52 -15.87 -41.72
CA GLY A 93 12.87 -14.56 -41.79
C GLY A 93 12.83 -14.01 -43.21
N ALA A 94 13.93 -14.12 -43.95
CA ALA A 94 14.00 -13.71 -45.35
C ALA A 94 13.03 -14.52 -46.23
N LEU A 95 12.99 -15.84 -46.08
CA LEU A 95 12.05 -16.70 -46.80
C LEU A 95 10.59 -16.40 -46.47
N ALA A 96 10.27 -16.11 -45.20
CA ALA A 96 8.93 -15.73 -44.78
C ALA A 96 8.48 -14.41 -45.39
N VAL A 97 9.35 -13.39 -45.40
CA VAL A 97 9.06 -12.08 -46.02
C VAL A 97 8.86 -12.23 -47.53
N ILE A 98 9.75 -12.95 -48.20
CA ILE A 98 9.63 -13.20 -49.65
C ILE A 98 8.34 -13.96 -49.94
N GLY A 99 8.06 -15.05 -49.21
CA GLY A 99 6.85 -15.84 -49.37
C GLY A 99 5.58 -15.02 -49.15
N TYR A 100 5.55 -14.17 -48.10
CA TYR A 100 4.43 -13.27 -47.85
C TYR A 100 4.22 -12.26 -48.99
N PHE A 101 5.30 -11.66 -49.50
CA PHE A 101 5.21 -10.72 -50.63
C PHE A 101 4.75 -11.41 -51.91
N THR A 102 5.29 -12.58 -52.24
CA THR A 102 4.87 -13.36 -53.42
C THR A 102 3.41 -13.78 -53.31
N PHE A 103 2.99 -14.29 -52.16
CA PHE A 103 1.60 -14.67 -51.91
C PHE A 103 0.65 -13.47 -52.01
N ARG A 104 1.05 -12.31 -51.45
CA ARG A 104 0.28 -11.07 -51.55
C ARG A 104 0.19 -10.54 -52.98
N ILE A 105 1.26 -10.65 -53.76
CA ILE A 105 1.27 -10.25 -55.18
C ILE A 105 0.39 -11.18 -56.03
N PHE A 106 0.33 -12.48 -55.71
CA PHE A 106 -0.47 -13.44 -56.45
C PHE A 106 -1.98 -13.34 -56.16
N ILE A 107 -2.36 -12.76 -55.02
CA ILE A 107 -3.76 -12.58 -54.59
C ILE A 107 -4.36 -11.22 -55.01
N GLN A 108 -3.53 -10.22 -55.33
CA GLN A 108 -3.98 -8.95 -55.93
C GLN A 108 -4.14 -9.07 -57.44
#